data_AF-A0A178MI32-F1
#
_entry.id   AF-A0A178MI32-F1
#
_cell.length_a   1.000
_cell.length_b   1.000
_cell.length_c   1.000
_cell.angle_alpha   90.00
_cell.angle_beta   90.00
_cell.angle_gamma   90.00
#
_symmetry.space_group_name_H-M   'P 1'
#
loop_
_entity.id
_entity.type
_entity.pdbx_description
1 polymer ?
#
loop_
_entity_poly.entity_id
_entity_poly.type
_entity_poly.pdbx_seq_one_letter_code
_entity_poly.pdbx_strand_id
1 'polypeptide(L)'
;MQDAAFFRGTFDETMGLLVEARNYMRYCERRERKRLGDNVGLRLNCEAMRVTSRLTQVMAWLMVQKAVHAGELTPEEALAEERRLTFSDVCLDRSGEEDTNLPLGFRRLMDRSWRLFARVERLEQHIIRRMLH
;
A
#
# COMPACT_ATOMS: atom_id res chain seq x y z
N MET A 1 -4.98 23.67 5.49
CA MET A 1 -6.07 22.87 6.11
C MET A 1 -6.55 21.72 5.21
N GLN A 2 -6.58 21.87 3.88
CA GLN A 2 -6.95 20.78 2.96
C GLN A 2 -5.99 19.57 3.02
N ASP A 3 -4.68 19.79 3.17
CA ASP A 3 -3.70 18.69 3.21
C ASP A 3 -3.91 17.77 4.43
N ALA A 4 -4.18 18.33 5.61
CA ALA A 4 -4.39 17.55 6.84
C ALA A 4 -5.60 16.60 6.75
N ALA A 5 -6.70 17.03 6.12
CA ALA A 5 -7.88 16.19 5.91
C ALA A 5 -7.59 15.07 4.89
N PHE A 6 -6.85 15.38 3.83
CA PHE A 6 -6.39 14.38 2.86
C PHE A 6 -5.48 13.33 3.52
N PHE A 7 -4.50 13.76 4.33
CA PHE A 7 -3.59 12.86 5.04
C PHE A 7 -4.34 11.93 5.99
N ARG A 8 -5.28 12.46 6.78
CA ARG A 8 -6.09 11.66 7.68
C ARG A 8 -6.93 10.62 6.91
N GLY A 9 -7.60 11.03 5.84
CA GLY A 9 -8.39 10.12 5.01
C GLY A 9 -7.53 9.01 4.38
N THR A 10 -6.34 9.36 3.90
CA THR A 10 -5.39 8.41 3.30
C THR A 10 -4.83 7.43 4.34
N PHE A 11 -4.57 7.88 5.56
CA PHE A 11 -4.15 7.04 6.68
C PHE A 11 -5.24 6.02 7.06
N ASP A 12 -6.47 6.49 7.23
CA ASP A 12 -7.62 5.64 7.56
C ASP A 12 -7.88 4.60 6.45
N GLU A 13 -7.77 5.01 5.17
CA GLU A 13 -7.87 4.11 4.02
C GLU A 13 -6.77 3.05 4.02
N THR A 14 -5.52 3.45 4.28
CA THR A 14 -4.37 2.53 4.33
C THR A 14 -4.55 1.49 5.44
N MET A 15 -4.96 1.94 6.64
CA MET A 15 -5.27 1.05 7.76
C MET A 15 -6.42 0.10 7.44
N GLY A 16 -7.49 0.59 6.79
CA GLY A 16 -8.61 -0.24 6.37
C GLY A 16 -8.19 -1.36 5.42
N LEU A 17 -7.37 -1.03 4.41
CA LEU A 17 -6.87 -2.02 3.45
C LEU A 17 -5.89 -3.02 4.10
N LEU A 18 -5.07 -2.60 5.06
CA LEU A 18 -4.20 -3.50 5.83
C LEU A 18 -5.00 -4.52 6.65
N VAL A 19 -6.08 -4.06 7.30
CA VAL A 19 -7.00 -4.93 8.04
C VAL A 19 -7.69 -5.91 7.09
N GLU A 20 -8.12 -5.45 5.93
CA GLU A 20 -8.75 -6.30 4.92
C GLU A 20 -7.78 -7.37 4.40
N ALA A 21 -6.52 -7.00 4.07
CA ALA A 21 -5.47 -7.93 3.65
C ALA A 21 -5.20 -9.01 4.70
N ARG A 22 -5.07 -8.61 5.98
CA ARG A 22 -4.91 -9.55 7.10
C ARG A 22 -6.08 -10.52 7.21
N ASN A 23 -7.31 -10.05 7.01
CA ASN A 23 -8.50 -10.91 7.07
C ASN A 23 -8.51 -11.95 5.93
N TYR A 24 -8.06 -11.57 4.73
CA TYR A 24 -7.89 -12.53 3.62
C TYR A 24 -6.82 -13.57 3.91
N MET A 25 -5.67 -13.18 4.46
CA MET A 25 -4.62 -14.14 4.85
C MET A 25 -5.15 -15.16 5.86
N ARG A 26 -5.84 -14.70 6.92
CA ARG A 26 -6.49 -15.58 7.91
C ARG A 26 -7.54 -16.51 7.31
N TYR A 27 -8.30 -16.03 6.32
CA TYR A 27 -9.29 -16.86 5.63
C TYR A 27 -8.60 -17.97 4.82
N CYS A 28 -7.49 -17.65 4.16
CA CYS A 28 -6.72 -18.59 3.34
C CYS A 28 -6.03 -19.65 4.20
N GLU A 29 -5.38 -19.26 5.30
CA GLU A 29 -4.78 -20.21 6.26
C GLU A 29 -5.77 -21.27 6.77
N ARG A 30 -7.06 -20.92 6.90
CA ARG A 30 -8.12 -21.84 7.32
C ARG A 30 -8.60 -22.75 6.18
N ARG A 31 -8.54 -22.28 4.95
CA ARG A 31 -9.00 -22.99 3.74
C ARG A 31 -7.94 -23.91 3.16
N GLU A 32 -6.69 -23.45 3.11
CA GLU A 32 -5.54 -24.24 2.68
C GLU A 32 -5.38 -25.50 3.54
N ARG A 33 -5.60 -25.35 4.84
CA ARG A 33 -5.65 -26.46 5.81
C ARG A 33 -6.75 -27.51 5.52
N LYS A 34 -7.75 -27.16 4.69
CA LYS A 34 -8.91 -28.02 4.37
C LYS A 34 -8.90 -28.56 2.94
N ARG A 35 -8.26 -27.89 1.99
CA ARG A 35 -8.20 -28.27 0.57
C ARG A 35 -7.03 -27.55 -0.08
N LEU A 36 -6.05 -28.27 -0.60
CA LEU A 36 -5.23 -27.73 -1.68
C LEU A 36 -4.86 -28.80 -2.69
N GLY A 37 -5.19 -28.52 -3.94
CA GLY A 37 -4.17 -28.61 -4.99
C GLY A 37 -3.33 -27.33 -4.89
N ASP A 38 -2.02 -27.49 -4.78
CA ASP A 38 -1.05 -26.56 -4.17
C ASP A 38 -0.85 -25.18 -4.84
N ASN A 39 -1.47 -24.90 -5.99
CA ASN A 39 -1.09 -23.76 -6.82
C ASN A 39 -1.85 -22.45 -6.54
N VAL A 40 -3.14 -22.51 -6.19
CA VAL A 40 -3.97 -21.29 -5.97
C VAL A 40 -3.62 -20.60 -4.65
N GLY A 41 -3.29 -21.40 -3.64
CA GLY A 41 -2.93 -20.92 -2.32
C GLY A 41 -1.62 -20.13 -2.28
N LEU A 42 -0.57 -20.68 -2.91
CA LEU A 42 0.71 -20.00 -3.09
C LEU A 42 0.55 -18.64 -3.79
N ARG A 43 -0.21 -18.60 -4.89
CA ARG A 43 -0.44 -17.36 -5.65
C ARG A 43 -1.15 -16.30 -4.82
N LEU A 44 -2.18 -16.68 -4.07
CA LEU A 44 -2.85 -15.74 -3.17
C LEU A 44 -1.89 -15.19 -2.11
N ASN A 45 -1.06 -16.04 -1.51
CA ASN A 45 -0.06 -15.61 -0.52
C ASN A 45 0.94 -14.63 -1.13
N CYS A 46 1.46 -14.90 -2.33
CA CYS A 46 2.35 -13.98 -3.05
C CYS A 46 1.69 -12.62 -3.30
N GLU A 47 0.46 -12.61 -3.81
CA GLU A 47 -0.27 -11.37 -4.07
C GLU A 47 -0.64 -10.63 -2.76
N ALA A 48 -0.89 -11.34 -1.66
CA ALA A 48 -1.20 -10.73 -0.37
C ALA A 48 0.03 -10.05 0.24
N MET A 49 1.20 -10.64 0.06
CA MET A 49 2.48 -10.00 0.41
C MET A 49 2.70 -8.74 -0.42
N ARG A 50 2.39 -8.76 -1.72
CA ARG A 50 2.49 -7.57 -2.59
C ARG A 50 1.59 -6.44 -2.14
N VAL A 51 0.32 -6.74 -1.83
CA VAL A 51 -0.61 -5.77 -1.24
C VAL A 51 -0.04 -5.20 0.06
N THR A 52 0.47 -6.07 0.95
CA THR A 52 1.01 -5.65 2.25
C THR A 52 2.24 -4.76 2.08
N SER A 53 3.19 -5.11 1.23
CA SER A 53 4.38 -4.30 0.94
C SER A 53 4.00 -2.92 0.44
N ARG A 54 3.05 -2.84 -0.50
CA ARG A 54 2.55 -1.59 -1.04
C ARG A 54 1.92 -0.69 0.03
N LEU A 55 1.07 -1.27 0.88
CA LEU A 55 0.41 -0.52 1.96
C LEU A 55 1.38 -0.10 3.06
N THR A 56 2.39 -0.92 3.37
CA THR A 56 3.46 -0.57 4.32
C THR A 56 4.28 0.60 3.81
N GLN A 57 4.64 0.64 2.53
CA GLN A 57 5.34 1.77 1.91
C GLN A 57 4.52 3.07 2.02
N VAL A 58 3.22 3.00 1.71
CA VAL A 58 2.31 4.14 1.89
C VAL A 58 2.26 4.59 3.35
N MET A 59 2.14 3.65 4.29
CA MET A 59 2.09 3.95 5.71
C MET A 59 3.38 4.62 6.21
N ALA A 60 4.54 4.10 5.81
CA ALA A 60 5.84 4.67 6.16
C ALA A 60 5.94 6.12 5.67
N TRP A 61 5.56 6.37 4.42
CA TRP A 61 5.54 7.73 3.86
C TRP A 61 4.59 8.67 4.62
N LEU A 62 3.37 8.22 4.94
CA LEU A 62 2.41 9.01 5.72
C LEU A 62 2.94 9.36 7.12
N MET A 63 3.68 8.44 7.75
CA MET A 63 4.30 8.68 9.05
C MET A 63 5.41 9.73 8.97
N VAL A 64 6.21 9.74 7.90
CA VAL A 64 7.20 10.81 7.64
C VAL A 64 6.49 12.15 7.49
N GLN A 65 5.42 12.23 6.69
CA GLN A 65 4.68 13.48 6.51
C GLN A 65 4.05 13.98 7.82
N LYS A 66 3.57 13.06 8.66
CA LYS A 66 3.07 13.39 10.00
C LYS A 66 4.17 14.00 10.87
N ALA A 67 5.37 13.43 10.87
CA ALA A 67 6.52 13.95 11.62
C ALA A 67 6.93 15.35 11.13
N VAL A 68 6.90 15.60 9.82
CA VAL A 68 7.12 16.95 9.26
C VAL A 68 6.07 17.94 9.77
N HIS A 69 4.80 17.54 9.76
CA HIS A 69 3.72 18.41 10.25
C HIS A 69 3.81 18.69 11.76
N ALA A 70 4.34 17.74 12.54
CA ALA A 70 4.61 17.90 13.96
C ALA A 70 5.85 18.75 14.26
N GLY A 71 6.66 19.10 13.24
CA GLY A 71 7.94 19.77 13.41
C GLY A 71 9.06 18.87 13.94
N GLU A 72 8.86 17.55 13.93
CA GLU A 72 9.85 16.54 14.34
C GLU A 72 10.89 16.26 13.25
N LEU A 73 10.53 16.51 11.99
CA LEU A 73 11.42 16.43 10.83
C LEU A 73 11.29 17.72 10.00
N THR A 74 12.40 18.16 9.40
CA THR A 74 12.32 19.24 8.41
C THR A 74 11.76 18.70 7.08
N PRO A 75 11.18 19.57 6.24
CA PRO A 75 10.78 19.21 4.89
C PRO A 75 11.93 18.60 4.06
N GLU A 76 13.15 19.11 4.21
CA GLU A 76 14.35 18.63 3.52
C GLU A 76 14.77 17.23 3.99
N GLU A 77 14.69 16.96 5.30
CA GLU A 77 14.96 15.63 5.86
C GLU A 77 13.98 14.57 5.37
N ALA A 78 12.72 14.95 5.16
CA ALA A 78 11.70 14.07 4.60
C ALA A 78 11.95 13.70 3.12
N LEU A 79 12.79 14.45 2.41
CA LEU A 79 13.18 14.17 1.02
C LEU A 79 14.36 13.20 0.89
N ALA A 80 14.95 12.74 2.00
CA ALA A 80 15.99 11.72 1.97
C ALA A 80 15.50 10.47 1.22
N GLU A 81 16.35 9.87 0.38
CA GLU A 81 16.00 8.72 -0.47
C GLU A 81 15.35 7.58 0.32
N GLU A 82 15.82 7.30 1.54
CA GLU A 82 15.28 6.24 2.40
C GLU A 82 13.87 6.52 2.96
N ARG A 83 13.43 7.78 2.95
CA ARG A 83 12.13 8.24 3.48
C ARG A 83 11.10 8.50 2.38
N ARG A 84 11.54 8.47 1.13
CA ARG A 84 10.67 8.61 -0.04
C ARG A 84 9.90 7.31 -0.29
N LEU A 85 8.76 7.44 -0.95
CA LEU A 85 7.97 6.32 -1.40
C LEU A 85 8.81 5.51 -2.41
N THR A 86 9.35 4.37 -1.96
CA THR A 86 10.27 3.59 -2.80
C THR A 86 9.49 2.79 -3.83
N PHE A 87 9.91 2.92 -5.09
CA PHE A 87 9.43 2.05 -6.16
C PHE A 87 10.18 0.74 -6.12
N SER A 88 9.51 -0.32 -5.71
CA SER A 88 9.92 -1.67 -6.06
C SER A 88 9.07 -2.14 -7.22
N ASP A 89 9.68 -2.77 -8.24
CA ASP A 89 8.95 -3.40 -9.36
C ASP A 89 7.82 -4.31 -8.87
N VAL A 90 8.03 -4.92 -7.69
CA VAL A 90 7.06 -5.76 -6.99
C VAL A 90 5.77 -5.01 -6.60
N CYS A 91 5.86 -3.71 -6.27
CA CYS A 91 4.73 -2.88 -5.88
C CYS A 91 3.93 -2.37 -7.09
N LEU A 92 4.56 -2.21 -8.25
CA LEU A 92 3.92 -1.72 -9.47
C LEU A 92 3.31 -2.82 -10.33
N ASP A 93 3.79 -4.06 -10.18
CA ASP A 93 3.26 -5.16 -10.97
C ASP A 93 1.74 -5.35 -10.68
N ARG A 94 0.99 -5.63 -11.76
CA ARG A 94 -0.47 -5.84 -11.78
C ARG A 94 -0.85 -7.20 -12.36
N SER A 95 0.13 -8.04 -12.70
CA SER A 95 -0.06 -9.35 -13.33
C SER A 95 -1.06 -10.26 -12.62
N GLY A 96 -1.19 -10.16 -11.30
CA GLY A 96 -2.16 -10.93 -10.51
C GLY A 96 -3.61 -10.41 -10.55
N GLU A 97 -3.88 -9.19 -11.02
CA GLU A 97 -5.22 -8.58 -10.97
C GLU A 97 -6.22 -9.23 -11.95
N GLU A 98 -5.73 -9.78 -13.07
CA GLU A 98 -6.54 -10.44 -14.10
C GLU A 98 -6.78 -11.93 -13.80
N ASP A 99 -6.15 -12.46 -12.76
CA ASP A 99 -6.25 -13.87 -12.43
C ASP A 99 -7.64 -14.25 -11.90
N THR A 100 -8.45 -14.85 -12.76
CA THR A 100 -9.80 -15.31 -12.42
C THR A 100 -9.84 -16.41 -11.37
N ASN A 101 -8.71 -17.06 -11.06
CA ASN A 101 -8.59 -18.03 -9.97
C ASN A 101 -8.59 -17.37 -8.58
N LEU A 102 -8.28 -16.07 -8.49
CA LEU A 102 -8.33 -15.33 -7.23
C LEU A 102 -9.76 -14.88 -6.92
N PRO A 103 -10.17 -14.94 -5.63
CA PRO A 103 -11.46 -14.43 -5.20
C PRO A 103 -11.67 -12.97 -5.63
N LEU A 104 -12.86 -12.65 -6.11
CA LEU A 104 -13.21 -11.30 -6.59
C LEU A 104 -12.90 -10.21 -5.56
N GLY A 105 -13.21 -10.46 -4.28
CA GLY A 105 -12.94 -9.50 -3.21
C GLY A 105 -11.44 -9.24 -3.01
N PHE A 106 -10.61 -10.26 -3.19
CA PHE A 106 -9.16 -10.12 -3.10
C PHE A 106 -8.60 -9.35 -4.30
N ARG A 107 -9.08 -9.62 -5.53
CA ARG A 107 -8.73 -8.81 -6.71
C ARG A 107 -9.10 -7.33 -6.55
N ARG A 108 -10.27 -7.05 -5.96
CA ARG A 108 -10.68 -5.67 -5.61
C ARG A 108 -9.78 -5.03 -4.55
N LEU A 109 -9.26 -5.81 -3.60
CA LEU A 109 -8.28 -5.31 -2.63
C LEU A 109 -6.95 -4.97 -3.32
N MET A 110 -6.47 -5.82 -4.22
CA MET A 110 -5.26 -5.56 -5.02
C MET A 110 -5.36 -4.24 -5.77
N ASP A 111 -6.42 -4.07 -6.55
CA ASP A 111 -6.66 -2.86 -7.33
C ASP A 111 -6.80 -1.60 -6.45
N ARG A 112 -7.55 -1.66 -5.33
CA ARG A 112 -7.66 -0.52 -4.39
C ARG A 112 -6.31 -0.13 -3.79
N SER A 113 -5.52 -1.11 -3.36
CA SER A 113 -4.18 -0.84 -2.83
C SER A 113 -3.25 -0.23 -3.87
N TRP A 114 -3.35 -0.66 -5.14
CA TRP A 114 -2.59 -0.07 -6.25
C TRP A 114 -3.01 1.39 -6.50
N ARG A 115 -4.31 1.66 -6.59
CA ARG A 115 -4.82 3.04 -6.80
C ARG A 115 -4.41 3.98 -5.66
N LEU A 116 -4.41 3.50 -4.43
CA LEU A 116 -3.94 4.24 -3.26
C LEU A 116 -2.45 4.57 -3.42
N PHE A 117 -1.60 3.58 -3.70
CA PHE A 117 -0.16 3.80 -3.90
C PHE A 117 0.12 4.82 -5.00
N ALA A 118 -0.48 4.64 -6.18
CA ALA A 118 -0.31 5.57 -7.30
C ALA A 118 -0.80 6.99 -6.97
N ARG A 119 -1.81 7.14 -6.10
CA ARG A 119 -2.29 8.45 -5.64
C ARG A 119 -1.28 9.10 -4.69
N VAL A 120 -0.73 8.35 -3.74
CA VAL A 120 0.28 8.85 -2.78
C VAL A 120 1.58 9.20 -3.49
N GLU A 121 1.99 8.37 -4.45
CA GLU A 121 3.13 8.63 -5.32
C GLU A 121 3.00 9.98 -6.06
N ARG A 122 1.86 10.23 -6.71
CA ARG A 122 1.61 11.51 -7.37
C ARG A 122 1.65 12.70 -6.40
N LEU A 123 1.17 12.50 -5.17
CA LEU A 123 1.23 13.52 -4.14
C LEU A 123 2.69 13.80 -3.73
N GLU A 124 3.49 12.78 -3.50
CA GLU A 124 4.92 12.94 -3.21
C GLU A 124 5.63 13.71 -4.33
N GLN A 125 5.40 13.33 -5.59
CA GLN A 125 6.00 14.02 -6.74
C GLN A 125 5.58 15.50 -6.80
N HIS A 126 4.34 15.82 -6.42
CA HIS A 126 3.88 17.20 -6.33
C HIS A 126 4.58 17.97 -5.20
N ILE A 127 4.77 17.35 -4.04
CA ILE A 127 5.49 17.93 -2.90
C ILE A 127 6.95 18.21 -3.28
N ILE A 128 7.65 17.23 -3.88
CA ILE A 128 9.03 17.38 -4.34
C ILE A 128 9.16 18.56 -5.31
N ARG A 129 8.30 18.62 -6.33
CA ARG A 129 8.33 19.71 -7.32
C ARG A 129 8.14 21.08 -6.69
N ARG A 130 7.28 21.19 -5.68
CA ARG A 130 7.00 22.45 -4.98
C ARG A 130 8.17 22.90 -4.09
N MET A 131 9.02 21.99 -3.63
CA MET A 131 10.19 22.32 -2.80
C MET A 131 11.43 22.70 -3.63
N LEU A 132 11.49 22.29 -4.90
CA LEU A 132 12.59 22.61 -5.81
C LEU A 132 12.40 23.93 -6.58
N HIS A 133 11.28 24.63 -6.38
CA HIS A 133 10.92 25.91 -6.99
C HIS A 133 10.61 26.95 -5.92
#